data_AF-A0A968YH39-F1
#
_entry.id   AF-A0A968YH39-F1
#
_cell.length_a   1.000
_cell.length_b   1.000
_cell.length_c   1.000
_cell.angle_alpha   90.00
_cell.angle_beta   90.00
_cell.angle_gamma   90.00
#
_symmetry.space_group_name_H-M   'P 1'
#
loop_
_entity.id
_entity.type
_entity.pdbx_description
1 polymer ?
#
loop_
_entity_poly.entity_id
_entity_poly.type
_entity_poly.pdbx_seq_one_letter_code
_entity_poly.pdbx_strand_id
1 'polypeptide(L)'
;MNLLRRFLIYSFVLCLSLTSLSCDLSPPQQGSPSPTPSAVSNRLSSGQYPVQQATYDDASGEYLVMLLNTKPGDSPAYRTTSLQMAQLTEAEAAKGVQSYLKVDNDQPSLHLSKEFKIDYVHNVTEVQSDPETGQTETVVVRRESSFWSPFAGALAGQALGSLLFTPQYYVPPLYQAGGLRGYGGYGSKYSDAVSSYRKRYKAVPVAVRNRQTIRTTGNLKTVRTTKTKRTLIPSRSRDRSTGSGVGINTLRRSNRSRSYNRPSNSGFGRSRGSRRR
;
A
#
# COMPACT_ATOMS: atom_id res chain seq x y z
N MET A 1 37.77 -45.92 32.10
CA MET A 1 36.73 -45.21 31.31
C MET A 1 36.17 -44.09 32.16
N ASN A 2 36.69 -42.90 31.92
CA ASN A 2 37.03 -41.93 32.95
C ASN A 2 35.81 -41.12 33.41
N LEU A 3 35.74 -40.79 34.71
CA LEU A 3 34.67 -39.99 35.35
C LEU A 3 34.29 -38.74 34.54
N LEU A 4 35.25 -38.16 33.82
CA LEU A 4 35.08 -37.00 32.94
C LEU A 4 34.02 -37.23 31.83
N ARG A 5 33.96 -38.44 31.26
CA ARG A 5 33.01 -38.78 30.19
C ARG A 5 31.58 -38.93 30.72
N ARG A 6 31.44 -39.38 31.98
CA ARG A 6 30.13 -39.50 32.63
C ARG A 6 29.59 -38.11 33.01
N PHE A 7 30.44 -37.22 33.50
CA PHE A 7 30.06 -35.85 33.84
C PHE A 7 29.59 -35.04 32.62
N LEU A 8 30.25 -35.20 31.48
CA LEU A 8 29.86 -34.57 30.21
C LEU A 8 28.46 -35.03 29.75
N ILE A 9 28.14 -36.31 29.89
CA ILE A 9 26.83 -36.86 29.49
C ILE A 9 25.72 -36.31 30.39
N TYR A 10 25.94 -36.25 31.71
CA TYR A 10 24.93 -35.69 32.62
C TYR A 10 24.71 -34.20 32.40
N SER A 11 25.78 -33.43 32.13
CA SER A 11 25.67 -32.00 31.78
C SER A 11 24.88 -31.77 30.48
N PHE A 12 25.08 -32.61 29.47
CA PHE A 12 24.38 -32.51 28.19
C PHE A 12 22.89 -32.84 28.30
N VAL A 13 22.52 -33.84 29.11
CA VAL A 13 21.11 -34.19 29.39
C VAL A 13 20.42 -33.11 30.21
N LEU A 14 21.12 -32.51 31.19
CA LEU A 14 20.58 -31.43 32.02
C LEU A 14 20.37 -30.13 31.21
N CYS A 15 21.24 -29.80 30.26
CA CYS A 15 21.03 -28.65 29.37
C CYS A 15 19.84 -28.85 28.41
N LEU A 16 19.58 -30.10 27.99
CA LEU A 16 18.45 -30.39 27.09
C LEU A 16 17.09 -30.29 27.79
N SER A 17 17.01 -30.59 29.09
CA SER A 17 15.74 -30.58 29.85
C SER A 17 15.30 -29.19 30.34
N LEU A 18 16.13 -28.15 30.21
CA LEU A 18 15.82 -26.78 30.64
C LEU A 18 15.31 -25.85 29.51
N THR A 19 15.11 -26.33 28.28
CA THR A 19 14.62 -25.48 27.16
C THR A 19 13.15 -25.66 26.80
N SER A 20 12.41 -26.54 27.47
CA SER A 20 10.99 -26.77 27.20
C SER A 20 10.10 -26.11 28.25
N LEU A 21 10.00 -24.77 28.21
CA LEU A 21 8.92 -23.97 28.80
C LEU A 21 9.06 -22.52 28.28
N SER A 22 8.55 -22.25 27.06
CA SER A 22 8.10 -20.91 26.70
C SER A 22 6.75 -21.04 26.00
N CYS A 23 5.75 -20.47 26.66
CA CYS A 23 4.34 -20.50 26.33
C CYS A 23 4.04 -20.11 24.89
N ASP A 24 3.32 -21.00 24.23
CA ASP A 24 2.24 -20.70 23.30
C ASP A 24 1.18 -19.85 24.02
N LEU A 25 0.94 -18.61 23.57
CA LEU A 25 -0.28 -17.80 23.77
C LEU A 25 -0.06 -16.41 23.15
N SER A 26 -0.20 -16.32 21.83
CA SER A 26 -0.49 -15.03 21.18
C SER A 26 -1.96 -15.03 20.76
N PRO A 27 -2.79 -14.10 21.25
CA PRO A 27 -4.17 -13.96 20.77
C PRO A 27 -4.15 -13.59 19.28
N PRO A 28 -5.20 -13.93 18.51
CA PRO A 28 -5.29 -13.50 17.11
C PRO A 28 -5.25 -11.97 17.08
N GLN A 29 -4.16 -11.42 16.54
CA GLN A 29 -4.08 -10.00 16.22
C GLN A 29 -5.18 -9.69 15.20
N GLN A 30 -6.26 -9.11 15.70
CA GLN A 30 -7.27 -8.41 14.94
C GLN A 30 -6.54 -7.39 14.05
N GLY A 31 -6.57 -7.63 12.73
CA GLY A 31 -5.97 -6.75 11.75
C GLY A 31 -6.47 -5.34 11.95
N SER A 32 -5.57 -4.44 12.35
CA SER A 32 -5.86 -3.02 12.37
C SER A 32 -6.22 -2.58 10.95
N PRO A 33 -7.31 -1.82 10.75
CA PRO A 33 -7.64 -1.31 9.43
C PRO A 33 -6.47 -0.46 8.94
N SER A 34 -5.86 -0.86 7.83
CA SER A 34 -4.81 -0.07 7.20
C SER A 34 -5.35 1.34 6.94
N PRO A 35 -4.60 2.39 7.30
CA PRO A 35 -5.00 3.75 7.00
C PRO A 35 -5.19 3.88 5.48
N THR A 36 -6.37 4.29 5.07
CA THR A 36 -6.66 4.70 3.69
C THR A 36 -5.60 5.71 3.29
N PRO A 37 -4.84 5.53 2.19
CA PRO A 37 -3.77 6.45 1.85
C PRO A 37 -4.38 7.80 1.50
N SER A 38 -4.31 8.73 2.45
CA SER A 38 -4.38 10.16 2.13
C SER A 38 -3.25 10.44 1.14
N ALA A 39 -3.53 11.16 0.06
CA ALA A 39 -2.58 11.38 -1.03
C ALA A 39 -1.26 11.94 -0.46
N VAL A 40 -0.25 11.07 -0.33
CA VAL A 40 1.07 11.46 0.15
C VAL A 40 1.71 12.28 -0.95
N SER A 41 2.04 13.52 -0.63
CA SER A 41 2.77 14.40 -1.55
C SER A 41 4.19 13.88 -1.69
N ASN A 42 4.54 13.30 -2.84
CA ASN A 42 5.90 12.84 -3.18
C ASN A 42 6.90 13.99 -3.43
N ARG A 43 6.70 15.14 -2.78
CA ARG A 43 7.60 16.28 -2.92
C ARG A 43 8.87 15.99 -2.12
N LEU A 44 9.95 15.78 -2.87
CA LEU A 44 11.31 15.72 -2.36
C LEU A 44 12.15 16.64 -3.22
N SER A 45 12.85 17.57 -2.59
CA SER A 45 13.90 18.33 -3.26
C SER A 45 15.08 17.43 -3.63
N SER A 46 15.97 17.91 -4.52
CA SER A 46 17.18 17.15 -4.86
C SER A 46 18.10 16.99 -3.63
N GLY A 47 18.69 15.81 -3.48
CA GLY A 47 19.51 15.48 -2.33
C GLY A 47 19.62 13.98 -2.07
N GLN A 48 20.26 13.64 -0.95
CA GLN A 48 20.33 12.28 -0.43
C GLN A 48 19.63 12.23 0.92
N TYR A 49 18.74 11.26 1.07
CA TYR A 49 17.90 11.09 2.25
C TYR A 49 18.16 9.70 2.84
N PRO A 50 18.67 9.57 4.07
CA PRO A 50 18.85 8.28 4.71
C PRO A 50 17.51 7.54 4.79
N VAL A 51 17.54 6.23 4.53
CA VAL A 51 16.34 5.39 4.49
C VAL A 51 16.22 4.63 5.79
N GLN A 52 15.08 4.79 6.45
CA GLN A 52 14.76 4.02 7.65
C GLN A 52 14.19 2.65 7.30
N GLN A 53 13.27 2.61 6.34
CA GLN A 53 12.50 1.41 5.98
C GLN A 53 12.01 1.56 4.54
N ALA A 54 11.83 0.43 3.85
CA ALA A 54 11.14 0.40 2.58
C ALA A 54 10.16 -0.78 2.56
N THR A 55 8.99 -0.56 2.00
CA THR A 55 7.93 -1.55 1.85
C THR A 55 7.51 -1.61 0.39
N TYR A 56 7.26 -2.81 -0.12
CA TYR A 56 6.68 -3.07 -1.42
C TYR A 56 5.33 -3.77 -1.27
N ASP A 57 4.28 -3.16 -1.80
CA ASP A 57 2.94 -3.73 -1.84
C ASP A 57 2.68 -4.41 -3.19
N ASP A 58 2.32 -5.69 -3.18
CA ASP A 58 2.09 -6.43 -4.43
C ASP A 58 0.65 -6.39 -4.97
N ALA A 59 -0.28 -5.67 -4.33
CA ALA A 59 -1.57 -5.38 -4.94
C ALA A 59 -1.40 -4.30 -6.01
N SER A 60 -0.63 -3.27 -5.68
CA SER A 60 -0.41 -2.08 -6.51
C SER A 60 0.99 -2.01 -7.12
N GLY A 61 1.96 -2.81 -6.67
CA GLY A 61 3.37 -2.67 -7.02
C GLY A 61 3.96 -1.32 -6.61
N GLU A 62 3.40 -0.68 -5.59
CA GLU A 62 3.91 0.58 -5.01
C GLU A 62 4.99 0.28 -3.97
N TYR A 63 6.07 1.05 -4.02
CA TYR A 63 7.05 1.18 -2.96
C TYR A 63 6.66 2.33 -2.04
N LEU A 64 6.74 2.12 -0.74
CA LEU A 64 6.73 3.16 0.29
C LEU A 64 8.11 3.18 0.95
N VAL A 65 8.84 4.28 0.79
CA VAL A 65 10.17 4.48 1.38
C VAL A 65 10.06 5.53 2.48
N MET A 66 10.43 5.13 3.69
CA MET A 66 10.47 6.01 4.86
C MET A 66 11.86 6.63 4.98
N LEU A 67 11.89 7.95 5.01
CA LEU A 67 13.11 8.77 4.95
C LEU A 67 13.35 9.47 6.28
N LEU A 68 14.63 9.61 6.62
CA LEU A 68 15.09 10.41 7.75
C LEU A 68 15.63 11.75 7.26
N ASN A 69 15.62 12.75 8.14
CA ASN A 69 16.24 14.06 7.92
C ASN A 69 15.77 14.77 6.62
N THR A 70 14.49 14.64 6.28
CA THR A 70 13.92 15.36 5.13
C THR A 70 13.93 16.87 5.38
N LYS A 71 14.12 17.66 4.32
CA LYS A 71 14.17 19.13 4.44
C LYS A 71 12.77 19.66 4.80
N PRO A 72 12.67 20.86 5.41
CA PRO A 72 11.38 21.49 5.65
C PRO A 72 10.54 21.58 4.36
N GLY A 73 9.34 21.01 4.38
CA GLY A 73 8.44 20.94 3.22
C GLY A 73 8.56 19.67 2.36
N ASP A 74 9.61 18.87 2.53
CA ASP A 74 9.76 17.55 1.91
C ASP A 74 9.00 16.48 2.71
N SER A 75 8.44 15.48 2.04
CA SER A 75 7.71 14.38 2.70
C SER A 75 8.66 13.33 3.27
N PRO A 76 8.49 12.89 4.55
CA PRO A 76 9.25 11.78 5.13
C PRO A 76 8.85 10.41 4.55
N ALA A 77 7.75 10.36 3.79
CA ALA A 77 7.27 9.15 3.12
C ALA A 77 7.27 9.38 1.61
N TYR A 78 8.03 8.56 0.89
CA TYR A 78 8.13 8.61 -0.57
C TYR A 78 7.47 7.38 -1.19
N ARG A 79 6.47 7.60 -2.04
CA ARG A 79 5.70 6.53 -2.70
C ARG A 79 5.99 6.48 -4.19
N THR A 80 6.20 5.31 -4.76
CA THR A 80 6.35 5.22 -6.22
C THR A 80 6.08 3.82 -6.75
N THR A 81 5.56 3.71 -7.96
CA THR A 81 5.45 2.43 -8.67
C THR A 81 6.66 2.14 -9.57
N SER A 82 7.57 3.10 -9.67
CA SER A 82 8.74 3.07 -10.54
C SER A 82 9.99 3.49 -9.75
N LEU A 83 10.46 2.61 -8.87
CA LEU A 83 11.69 2.81 -8.11
C LEU A 83 12.85 2.08 -8.76
N GLN A 84 13.88 2.82 -9.14
CA GLN A 84 15.17 2.22 -9.48
C GLN A 84 15.98 2.00 -8.20
N MET A 85 16.74 0.91 -8.17
CA MET A 85 17.57 0.53 -7.03
C MET A 85 18.99 0.25 -7.49
N ALA A 86 19.96 0.55 -6.63
CA ALA A 86 21.36 0.19 -6.78
C ALA A 86 21.90 -0.30 -5.43
N GLN A 87 22.89 -1.17 -5.47
CA GLN A 87 23.64 -1.56 -4.29
C GLN A 87 24.66 -0.46 -3.95
N LEU A 88 24.92 -0.23 -2.68
CA LEU A 88 26.07 0.59 -2.25
C LEU A 88 27.37 -0.07 -2.65
N THR A 89 28.34 0.73 -3.08
CA THR A 89 29.70 0.26 -3.36
C THR A 89 30.42 -0.11 -2.06
N GLU A 90 31.43 -0.99 -2.15
CA GLU A 90 32.25 -1.34 -0.98
C GLU A 90 32.97 -0.12 -0.39
N ALA A 91 33.37 0.84 -1.24
CA ALA A 91 33.99 2.08 -0.81
C ALA A 91 33.03 2.98 -0.02
N GLU A 92 31.75 3.04 -0.38
CA GLU A 92 30.72 3.74 0.39
C GLU A 92 30.41 3.01 1.70
N ALA A 93 30.28 1.69 1.66
CA ALA A 93 30.04 0.87 2.85
C ALA A 93 31.19 0.99 3.86
N ALA A 94 32.44 1.01 3.40
CA ALA A 94 33.63 1.20 4.24
C ALA A 94 33.67 2.60 4.91
N LYS A 95 33.03 3.60 4.29
CA LYS A 95 32.85 4.95 4.88
C LYS A 95 31.67 5.04 5.85
N GLY A 96 30.97 3.92 6.12
CA GLY A 96 29.82 3.89 7.01
C GLY A 96 28.54 4.47 6.40
N VAL A 97 28.47 4.61 5.06
CA VAL A 97 27.27 5.09 4.39
C VAL A 97 26.15 4.06 4.53
N GLN A 98 25.01 4.50 5.04
CA GLN A 98 23.79 3.69 5.16
C GLN A 98 22.95 3.77 3.88
N SER A 99 21.92 2.92 3.77
CA SER A 99 20.96 3.00 2.66
C SER A 99 20.35 4.41 2.55
N TYR A 100 20.25 4.94 1.33
CA TYR A 100 19.74 6.28 1.07
C TYR A 100 18.90 6.34 -0.20
N LEU A 101 17.93 7.25 -0.25
CA LEU A 101 17.24 7.65 -1.45
C LEU A 101 17.94 8.89 -2.02
N LYS A 102 18.44 8.80 -3.25
CA LYS A 102 19.02 9.92 -3.98
C LYS A 102 17.98 10.47 -4.95
N VAL A 103 17.73 11.77 -4.88
CA VAL A 103 16.88 12.50 -5.82
C VAL A 103 17.77 13.44 -6.61
N ASP A 104 17.85 13.21 -7.92
CA ASP A 104 18.67 14.00 -8.85
C ASP A 104 17.83 14.35 -10.08
N ASN A 105 17.65 15.64 -10.38
CA ASN A 105 16.77 16.12 -11.46
C ASN A 105 15.37 15.47 -11.43
N ASP A 106 14.73 15.44 -10.25
CA ASP A 106 13.45 14.79 -9.99
C ASP A 106 13.41 13.28 -10.29
N GLN A 107 14.58 12.63 -10.50
CA GLN A 107 14.71 11.19 -10.66
C GLN A 107 15.19 10.54 -9.34
N PRO A 108 14.31 9.81 -8.65
CA PRO A 108 14.65 9.09 -7.43
C PRO A 108 15.32 7.75 -7.74
N SER A 109 16.39 7.45 -7.01
CA SER A 109 17.03 6.12 -7.01
C SER A 109 17.33 5.71 -5.58
N LEU A 110 17.04 4.46 -5.25
CA LEU A 110 17.23 3.88 -3.92
C LEU A 110 18.56 3.12 -3.87
N HIS A 111 19.51 3.61 -3.09
CA HIS A 111 20.81 3.01 -2.88
C HIS A 111 20.80 2.24 -1.58
N LEU A 112 21.09 0.95 -1.65
CA LEU A 112 20.84 0.01 -0.58
C LEU A 112 22.10 -0.69 -0.14
N SER A 113 22.31 -0.77 1.18
CA SER A 113 23.34 -1.65 1.72
C SER A 113 23.01 -3.12 1.45
N LYS A 114 24.04 -3.97 1.48
CA LYS A 114 23.90 -5.42 1.24
C LYS A 114 22.92 -6.09 2.22
N GLU A 115 22.86 -5.59 3.44
CA GLU A 115 22.04 -6.13 4.53
C GLU A 115 20.60 -5.58 4.54
N PHE A 116 20.33 -4.52 3.77
CA PHE A 116 19.01 -3.89 3.76
C PHE A 116 17.98 -4.81 3.12
N LYS A 117 16.87 -5.03 3.83
CA LYS A 117 15.73 -5.81 3.36
C LYS A 117 14.55 -4.87 3.16
N ILE A 118 13.81 -5.10 2.08
CA ILE A 118 12.57 -4.42 1.78
C ILE A 118 11.44 -5.31 2.28
N ASP A 119 10.51 -4.72 3.04
CA ASP A 119 9.31 -5.42 3.48
C ASP A 119 8.44 -5.73 2.26
N TYR A 120 7.90 -6.93 2.21
CA TYR A 120 7.02 -7.36 1.15
C TYR A 120 5.63 -7.60 1.73
N VAL A 121 4.65 -6.84 1.26
CA VAL A 121 3.24 -7.03 1.59
C VAL A 121 2.61 -7.83 0.47
N HIS A 122 2.33 -9.10 0.77
CA HIS A 122 1.60 -10.01 -0.09
C HIS A 122 0.09 -9.84 0.10
N ASN A 123 -0.63 -9.52 -0.96
CA ASN A 123 -2.08 -9.39 -0.96
C ASN A 123 -2.67 -10.65 -1.62
N VAL A 124 -3.22 -11.53 -0.79
CA VAL A 124 -3.92 -12.74 -1.24
C VAL A 124 -5.25 -12.31 -1.83
N THR A 125 -5.42 -12.59 -3.12
CA THR A 125 -6.63 -12.27 -3.87
C THR A 125 -7.51 -13.50 -4.06
N GLU A 126 -8.80 -13.37 -3.78
CA GLU A 126 -9.80 -14.40 -4.07
C GLU A 126 -10.89 -13.86 -4.99
N VAL A 127 -11.51 -14.78 -5.72
CA VAL A 127 -12.62 -14.47 -6.61
C VAL A 127 -13.93 -14.66 -5.84
N GLN A 128 -14.65 -13.57 -5.59
CA GLN A 128 -15.89 -13.55 -4.82
C GLN A 128 -17.06 -13.06 -5.69
N SER A 129 -18.24 -13.65 -5.51
CA SER A 129 -19.47 -13.13 -6.12
C SER A 129 -20.00 -11.96 -5.29
N ASP A 130 -20.21 -10.82 -5.93
CA ASP A 130 -20.90 -9.68 -5.34
C ASP A 130 -22.36 -10.06 -5.05
N PRO A 131 -22.83 -9.97 -3.78
CA PRO A 131 -24.20 -10.33 -3.41
C PRO A 131 -25.25 -9.35 -3.96
N GLU A 132 -24.88 -8.11 -4.29
CA GLU A 132 -25.81 -7.10 -4.81
C GLU A 132 -25.96 -7.16 -6.33
N THR A 133 -24.85 -7.43 -7.05
CA THR A 133 -24.83 -7.39 -8.53
C THR A 133 -24.73 -8.77 -9.18
N GLY A 134 -24.41 -9.82 -8.43
CA GLY A 134 -24.16 -11.16 -8.95
C GLY A 134 -22.90 -11.26 -9.83
N GLN A 135 -22.11 -10.19 -9.92
CA GLN A 135 -20.87 -10.18 -10.70
C GLN A 135 -19.73 -10.81 -9.90
N THR A 136 -18.86 -11.51 -10.62
CA THR A 136 -17.66 -12.09 -10.05
C THR A 136 -16.54 -11.04 -9.98
N GLU A 137 -15.95 -10.84 -8.80
CA GLU A 137 -14.93 -9.84 -8.53
C GLU A 137 -13.68 -10.45 -7.87
N THR A 138 -12.50 -9.87 -8.11
CA THR A 138 -11.27 -10.26 -7.42
C THR A 138 -11.01 -9.28 -6.28
N VAL A 139 -11.05 -9.78 -5.04
CA VAL A 139 -10.90 -8.99 -3.81
C VAL A 139 -9.71 -9.47 -2.99
N VAL A 140 -9.09 -8.56 -2.22
CA VAL A 140 -8.02 -8.92 -1.29
C VAL A 140 -8.64 -9.44 0.00
N VAL A 141 -8.41 -10.71 0.31
CA VAL A 141 -8.99 -11.37 1.51
C VAL A 141 -8.03 -11.43 2.68
N ARG A 142 -6.72 -11.44 2.40
CA ARG A 142 -5.68 -11.56 3.42
C ARG A 142 -4.42 -10.82 2.97
N ARG A 143 -3.72 -10.27 3.95
CA ARG A 143 -2.38 -9.72 3.76
C ARG A 143 -1.38 -10.54 4.55
N GLU A 144 -0.27 -10.88 3.90
CA GLU A 144 0.85 -11.62 4.50
C GLU A 144 2.12 -10.79 4.36
N SER A 145 2.99 -10.83 5.37
CA SER A 145 4.24 -10.07 5.37
C SER A 145 5.43 -10.99 5.14
N SER A 146 6.36 -10.55 4.29
CA SER A 146 7.65 -11.20 4.05
C SER A 146 8.73 -10.14 3.85
N PHE A 147 9.94 -10.55 3.47
CA PHE A 147 11.05 -9.64 3.19
C PHE A 147 11.80 -10.10 1.95
N TRP A 148 12.42 -9.16 1.23
CA TRP A 148 13.31 -9.48 0.13
C TRP A 148 14.47 -8.51 -0.01
N SER A 149 15.50 -8.98 -0.70
CA SER A 149 16.70 -8.21 -1.03
C SER A 149 16.85 -8.16 -2.55
N PRO A 150 16.79 -6.96 -3.18
CA PRO A 150 16.84 -6.81 -4.64
C PRO A 150 18.06 -7.45 -5.31
N PHE A 151 19.21 -7.48 -4.62
CA PHE A 151 20.48 -7.95 -5.19
C PHE A 151 20.84 -9.40 -4.84
N ALA A 152 19.99 -10.12 -4.10
CA ALA A 152 20.28 -11.50 -3.67
C ALA A 152 20.57 -12.44 -4.86
N GLY A 153 19.91 -12.22 -6.02
CA GLY A 153 20.14 -13.00 -7.23
C GLY A 153 21.38 -12.63 -8.03
N ALA A 154 21.83 -11.38 -7.93
CA ALA A 154 22.99 -10.89 -8.66
C ALA A 154 24.30 -11.40 -8.03
N LEU A 155 24.30 -11.68 -6.72
CA LEU A 155 25.39 -12.39 -6.04
C LEU A 155 25.47 -13.88 -6.44
N ALA A 156 24.34 -14.48 -6.83
CA ALA A 156 24.27 -15.91 -7.16
C ALA A 156 24.59 -16.24 -8.63
N GLY A 157 24.65 -15.24 -9.52
CA GLY A 157 24.88 -15.48 -10.94
C GLY A 157 25.70 -14.38 -11.59
N GLN A 158 27.04 -14.55 -11.60
CA GLN A 158 28.01 -13.98 -12.57
C GLN A 158 27.80 -12.50 -13.01
N ALA A 159 27.08 -11.68 -12.23
CA ALA A 159 26.83 -10.28 -12.53
C ALA A 159 28.06 -9.50 -12.06
N LEU A 160 29.02 -9.39 -12.97
CA LEU A 160 30.27 -8.67 -12.84
C LEU A 160 30.03 -7.23 -12.35
N GLY A 161 30.34 -6.99 -11.06
CA GLY A 161 31.00 -5.82 -10.47
C GLY A 161 30.56 -4.38 -10.75
N SER A 162 29.72 -4.06 -11.74
CA SER A 162 29.36 -2.68 -12.09
C SER A 162 27.86 -2.48 -12.23
N LEU A 163 27.13 -3.45 -12.77
CA LEU A 163 25.68 -3.34 -12.95
C LEU A 163 24.93 -3.26 -11.61
N LEU A 164 25.46 -3.89 -10.57
CA LEU A 164 24.95 -3.82 -9.20
C LEU A 164 24.92 -2.40 -8.64
N PHE A 165 25.86 -1.56 -9.06
CA PHE A 165 26.05 -0.20 -8.56
C PHE A 165 25.36 0.85 -9.44
N THR A 166 24.69 0.41 -10.50
CA THR A 166 23.87 1.27 -11.36
C THR A 166 22.40 1.14 -10.99
N PRO A 167 21.62 2.24 -10.96
CA PRO A 167 20.18 2.15 -10.75
C PRO A 167 19.48 1.29 -11.81
N GLN A 168 18.82 0.22 -11.38
CA GLN A 168 18.04 -0.69 -12.23
C GLN A 168 16.65 -0.91 -11.62
N TYR A 169 15.68 -1.35 -12.42
CA TYR A 169 14.40 -1.83 -11.90
C TYR A 169 14.55 -3.26 -11.42
N TYR A 170 13.95 -3.56 -10.27
CA TYR A 170 13.87 -4.91 -9.72
C TYR A 170 12.43 -5.28 -9.43
N VAL A 171 12.13 -6.56 -9.52
CA VAL A 171 10.83 -7.14 -9.17
C VAL A 171 11.08 -8.24 -8.14
N PRO A 172 10.31 -8.32 -7.04
CA PRO A 172 10.46 -9.37 -6.04
C PRO A 172 10.43 -10.78 -6.63
N PRO A 173 11.08 -11.77 -6.00
CA PRO A 173 11.00 -13.18 -6.42
C PRO A 173 9.58 -13.74 -6.31
N LEU A 174 9.39 -14.99 -6.76
CA LEU A 174 8.11 -15.68 -6.61
C LEU A 174 7.76 -15.90 -5.14
N TYR A 175 6.53 -15.53 -4.77
CA TYR A 175 5.95 -15.86 -3.48
C TYR A 175 5.42 -17.31 -3.52
N GLN A 176 5.87 -18.14 -2.58
CA GLN A 176 5.39 -19.51 -2.36
C GLN A 176 4.87 -19.62 -0.93
N ALA A 177 4.03 -20.62 -0.63
CA ALA A 177 3.46 -20.80 0.71
C ALA A 177 4.57 -20.74 1.79
N GLY A 178 4.56 -19.68 2.60
CA GLY A 178 5.57 -19.40 3.63
C GLY A 178 6.62 -18.33 3.30
N GLY A 179 6.59 -17.72 2.10
CA GLY A 179 7.37 -16.51 1.80
C GLY A 179 8.00 -16.46 0.41
N LEU A 180 8.86 -15.46 0.22
CA LEU A 180 9.58 -15.20 -1.02
C LEU A 180 10.76 -16.16 -1.21
N ARG A 181 10.88 -16.77 -2.40
CA ARG A 181 11.93 -17.77 -2.70
C ARG A 181 12.67 -17.52 -4.01
N GLY A 182 14.00 -17.62 -3.94
CA GLY A 182 14.89 -17.39 -5.07
C GLY A 182 15.19 -15.91 -5.27
N TYR A 183 15.19 -15.46 -6.52
CA TYR A 183 15.61 -14.10 -6.85
C TYR A 183 14.73 -13.46 -7.92
N GLY A 184 14.59 -12.15 -7.79
CA GLY A 184 13.75 -11.32 -8.62
C GLY A 184 14.15 -11.18 -10.08
N GLY A 185 13.28 -10.54 -10.85
CA GLY A 185 13.64 -10.01 -12.16
C GLY A 185 14.35 -8.66 -12.02
N TYR A 186 15.21 -8.32 -12.99
CA TYR A 186 15.87 -7.02 -13.05
C TYR A 186 16.02 -6.54 -14.49
N GLY A 187 16.22 -5.23 -14.67
CA GLY A 187 16.52 -4.64 -15.97
C GLY A 187 16.50 -3.10 -15.98
N SER A 188 17.01 -2.52 -17.07
CA SER A 188 17.13 -1.07 -17.25
C SER A 188 15.77 -0.36 -17.34
N LYS A 189 14.74 -1.10 -17.76
CA LYS A 189 13.35 -0.68 -17.77
C LYS A 189 12.52 -1.66 -16.94
N TYR A 190 11.40 -1.18 -16.39
CA TYR A 190 10.48 -2.03 -15.66
C TYR A 190 9.97 -3.22 -16.50
N SER A 191 9.71 -2.99 -17.81
CA SER A 191 9.33 -4.05 -18.76
C SER A 191 10.37 -5.15 -18.89
N ASP A 192 11.65 -4.79 -18.80
CA ASP A 192 12.78 -5.72 -18.92
C ASP A 192 12.87 -6.58 -17.66
N ALA A 193 12.69 -5.96 -16.48
CA ALA A 193 12.61 -6.64 -15.20
C ALA A 193 11.45 -7.64 -15.13
N VAL A 194 10.27 -7.25 -15.63
CA VAL A 194 9.12 -8.16 -15.75
C VAL A 194 9.40 -9.29 -16.75
N SER A 195 10.05 -8.98 -17.87
CA SER A 195 10.39 -9.98 -18.89
C SER A 195 11.42 -11.01 -18.40
N SER A 196 12.45 -10.56 -17.67
CA SER A 196 13.45 -11.44 -17.05
C SER A 196 12.82 -12.32 -15.97
N TYR A 197 11.93 -11.77 -15.14
CA TYR A 197 11.12 -12.54 -14.20
C TYR A 197 10.31 -13.64 -14.91
N ARG A 198 9.56 -13.27 -15.95
CA ARG A 198 8.70 -14.20 -16.71
C ARG A 198 9.50 -15.30 -17.40
N LYS A 199 10.67 -14.99 -17.95
CA LYS A 199 11.56 -15.98 -18.56
C LYS A 199 11.96 -17.07 -17.56
N ARG A 200 12.20 -16.68 -16.30
CA ARG A 200 12.61 -17.57 -15.21
C ARG A 200 11.45 -18.38 -14.63
N TYR A 201 10.42 -17.70 -14.16
CA TYR A 201 9.33 -18.31 -13.39
C TYR A 201 8.16 -18.79 -14.25
N LYS A 202 8.18 -18.52 -15.57
CA LYS A 202 7.08 -18.82 -16.51
C LYS A 202 5.73 -18.21 -16.08
N ALA A 203 5.78 -17.18 -15.25
CA ALA A 203 4.64 -16.48 -14.70
C ALA A 203 4.90 -14.97 -14.71
N VAL A 204 3.85 -14.16 -14.66
CA VAL A 204 3.98 -12.71 -14.45
C VAL A 204 4.14 -12.42 -12.95
N PRO A 205 4.82 -11.32 -12.59
CA PRO A 205 4.90 -10.88 -11.19
C PRO A 205 3.51 -10.62 -10.60
N VAL A 206 3.36 -10.88 -9.29
CA VAL A 206 2.07 -10.75 -8.57
C VAL A 206 1.49 -9.35 -8.74
N ALA A 207 2.29 -8.30 -8.57
CA ALA A 207 1.84 -6.91 -8.77
C ALA A 207 1.34 -6.61 -10.18
N VAL A 208 1.94 -7.20 -11.22
CA VAL A 208 1.50 -6.99 -12.60
C VAL A 208 0.14 -7.63 -12.82
N ARG A 209 -0.07 -8.84 -12.29
CA ARG A 209 -1.36 -9.53 -12.33
C ARG A 209 -2.42 -8.74 -11.55
N ASN A 210 -2.11 -8.37 -10.32
CA ASN A 210 -3.05 -7.76 -9.38
C ASN A 210 -3.52 -6.37 -9.85
N ARG A 211 -2.65 -5.57 -10.47
CA ARG A 211 -3.04 -4.27 -11.09
C ARG A 211 -4.14 -4.39 -12.14
N GLN A 212 -4.25 -5.54 -12.80
CA GLN A 212 -5.23 -5.76 -13.86
C GLN A 212 -6.56 -6.33 -13.32
N THR A 213 -6.50 -7.03 -12.18
CA THR A 213 -7.64 -7.82 -11.68
C THR A 213 -8.30 -7.24 -10.45
N ILE A 214 -7.55 -6.56 -9.57
CA ILE A 214 -8.09 -5.99 -8.34
C ILE A 214 -8.89 -4.74 -8.69
N ARG A 215 -10.18 -4.74 -8.36
CA ARG A 215 -10.96 -3.50 -8.32
C ARG A 215 -10.42 -2.67 -7.16
N THR A 216 -9.72 -1.57 -7.44
CA THR A 216 -9.51 -0.52 -6.45
C THR A 216 -10.86 0.16 -6.22
N THR A 217 -11.69 -0.39 -5.34
CA THR A 217 -12.95 0.22 -4.92
C THR A 217 -12.62 1.47 -4.09
N GLY A 218 -12.34 2.55 -4.79
CA GLY A 218 -11.82 3.79 -4.21
C GLY A 218 -11.74 4.91 -5.24
N ASN A 219 -12.65 4.95 -6.22
CA ASN A 219 -12.90 6.18 -6.96
C ASN A 219 -13.57 7.18 -6.01
N LEU A 220 -12.76 7.96 -5.29
CA LEU A 220 -13.18 9.27 -4.81
C LEU A 220 -13.68 10.02 -6.05
N LYS A 221 -14.98 10.25 -6.08
CA LYS A 221 -15.68 11.03 -7.09
C LYS A 221 -14.92 12.33 -7.28
N THR A 222 -14.06 12.41 -8.31
CA THR A 222 -13.55 13.69 -8.75
C THR A 222 -14.78 14.47 -9.17
N VAL A 223 -15.15 15.48 -8.38
CA VAL A 223 -16.13 16.46 -8.79
C VAL A 223 -15.51 17.16 -9.99
N ARG A 224 -15.79 16.63 -11.17
CA ARG A 224 -15.53 17.28 -12.45
C ARG A 224 -16.35 18.56 -12.39
N THR A 225 -15.71 19.67 -12.04
CA THR A 225 -16.25 21.01 -12.18
C THR A 225 -16.36 21.28 -13.68
N THR A 226 -17.41 20.73 -14.30
CA THR A 226 -17.89 21.24 -15.57
C THR A 226 -18.28 22.69 -15.31
N LYS A 227 -17.47 23.62 -15.82
CA LYS A 227 -17.82 25.03 -16.01
C LYS A 227 -19.07 25.11 -16.89
N THR A 228 -20.23 24.88 -16.32
CA THR A 228 -21.49 25.32 -16.91
C THR A 228 -21.68 26.75 -16.44
N LYS A 229 -21.42 27.70 -17.34
CA LYS A 229 -21.80 29.12 -17.17
C LYS A 229 -23.28 29.15 -16.80
N ARG A 230 -23.59 29.42 -15.53
CA ARG A 230 -24.95 29.68 -15.08
C ARG A 230 -25.04 31.15 -14.69
N THR A 231 -25.87 31.84 -15.46
CA THR A 231 -26.19 33.26 -15.44
C THR A 231 -26.61 33.70 -14.04
N LEU A 232 -25.95 34.73 -13.51
CA LEU A 232 -26.30 35.42 -12.27
C LEU A 232 -27.54 36.30 -12.49
N ILE A 233 -28.57 36.12 -11.67
CA ILE A 233 -29.64 37.10 -11.44
C ILE A 233 -29.60 37.42 -9.93
N PRO A 234 -29.47 38.69 -9.50
CA PRO A 234 -29.14 39.03 -8.13
C PRO A 234 -30.41 39.15 -7.26
N SER A 235 -30.43 38.52 -6.08
CA SER A 235 -31.42 38.82 -5.05
C SER A 235 -30.77 39.51 -3.85
N ARG A 236 -31.40 40.61 -3.44
CA ARG A 236 -31.00 41.57 -2.43
C ARG A 236 -30.84 40.95 -1.03
N SER A 237 -29.90 41.55 -0.29
CA SER A 237 -29.53 41.38 1.11
C SER A 237 -30.70 41.23 2.09
N ARG A 238 -30.57 40.27 3.04
CA ARG A 238 -30.96 40.44 4.45
C ARG A 238 -30.24 39.39 5.32
N ASP A 239 -29.72 39.89 6.42
CA ASP A 239 -28.90 39.23 7.44
C ASP A 239 -29.49 37.94 7.99
N ARG A 240 -28.70 36.85 7.95
CA ARG A 240 -28.78 35.79 8.97
C ARG A 240 -27.48 34.98 9.03
N SER A 241 -26.67 35.27 10.04
CA SER A 241 -25.64 34.35 10.51
C SER A 241 -26.33 33.19 11.23
N THR A 242 -26.14 31.97 10.74
CA THR A 242 -26.39 30.75 11.51
C THR A 242 -25.19 29.84 11.34
N GLY A 243 -24.24 29.95 12.27
CA GLY A 243 -23.29 28.90 12.54
C GLY A 243 -24.01 27.67 13.12
N SER A 244 -23.52 26.48 12.74
CA SER A 244 -23.55 25.21 13.48
C SER A 244 -23.06 24.15 12.48
N GLY A 245 -21.92 23.51 12.68
CA GLY A 245 -21.64 22.67 13.84
C GLY A 245 -22.29 21.32 13.57
N VAL A 246 -21.61 20.46 12.80
CA VAL A 246 -22.09 19.10 12.48
C VAL A 246 -21.92 18.25 13.74
N GLY A 247 -22.95 18.25 14.59
CA GLY A 247 -23.10 17.40 15.75
C GLY A 247 -23.83 16.11 15.39
N ILE A 248 -23.10 15.00 15.49
CA ILE A 248 -23.60 13.63 15.55
C ILE A 248 -24.48 13.47 16.80
N ASN A 249 -25.77 13.20 16.61
CA ASN A 249 -26.59 12.30 17.44
C ASN A 249 -28.08 12.49 17.16
N THR A 250 -28.77 11.42 16.77
CA THR A 250 -30.20 11.27 17.05
C THR A 250 -30.47 9.87 17.59
N LEU A 251 -30.27 9.71 18.90
CA LEU A 251 -30.97 8.72 19.71
C LEU A 251 -32.43 9.13 19.83
N ARG A 252 -33.33 8.15 19.63
CA ARG A 252 -34.78 8.28 19.77
C ARG A 252 -35.19 8.83 21.14
N ARG A 253 -36.16 9.76 21.16
CA ARG A 253 -37.00 10.02 22.34
C ARG A 253 -38.46 10.16 21.93
N SER A 254 -39.30 9.51 22.70
CA SER A 254 -40.73 9.28 22.53
C SER A 254 -41.61 10.44 23.03
N ASN A 255 -42.89 10.34 22.68
CA ASN A 255 -44.09 10.91 23.32
C ASN A 255 -44.66 12.30 22.89
N ARG A 256 -45.76 12.18 22.14
CA ARG A 256 -47.15 12.51 22.55
C ARG A 256 -47.72 13.90 22.23
N SER A 257 -48.86 13.82 21.52
CA SER A 257 -50.13 14.58 21.57
C SER A 257 -50.37 15.86 20.76
N ARG A 258 -51.44 15.74 19.93
CA ARG A 258 -52.53 16.71 19.60
C ARG A 258 -52.12 17.93 18.76
N SER A 259 -52.93 18.55 17.91
CA SER A 259 -54.20 18.29 17.21
C SER A 259 -54.52 19.63 16.53
N TYR A 260 -54.74 19.71 15.22
CA TYR A 260 -55.84 20.53 14.69
C TYR A 260 -56.18 20.14 13.26
N ASN A 261 -57.47 19.94 13.03
CA ASN A 261 -58.08 19.57 11.77
C ASN A 261 -58.82 20.80 11.21
N ARG A 262 -58.90 20.86 9.87
CA ARG A 262 -60.01 21.41 9.04
C ARG A 262 -59.99 22.93 8.68
N PRO A 263 -60.77 23.40 7.67
CA PRO A 263 -60.56 23.24 6.20
C PRO A 263 -60.80 24.56 5.40
N SER A 264 -60.68 24.55 4.06
CA SER A 264 -61.77 24.92 3.11
C SER A 264 -61.30 25.25 1.68
N ASN A 265 -62.19 24.89 0.76
CA ASN A 265 -62.34 25.16 -0.67
C ASN A 265 -61.72 26.44 -1.27
N SER A 266 -61.26 26.34 -2.53
CA SER A 266 -61.90 27.01 -3.67
C SER A 266 -61.34 26.48 -5.00
N GLY A 267 -62.22 26.15 -5.94
CA GLY A 267 -61.87 25.76 -7.30
C GLY A 267 -61.99 26.91 -8.30
N PHE A 268 -61.43 26.75 -9.50
CA PHE A 268 -61.81 27.28 -10.83
C PHE A 268 -60.68 26.82 -11.76
N GLY A 269 -60.87 25.98 -12.78
CA GLY A 269 -61.55 26.27 -14.04
C GLY A 269 -61.01 25.33 -15.14
N ARG A 270 -61.86 25.04 -16.13
CA ARG A 270 -61.75 23.98 -17.14
C ARG A 270 -60.99 24.44 -18.40
N SER A 271 -60.38 23.51 -19.15
CA SER A 271 -60.68 23.37 -20.58
C SER A 271 -60.32 21.98 -21.11
N ARG A 272 -61.22 21.44 -21.94
CA ARG A 272 -61.09 20.22 -22.74
C ARG A 272 -60.72 20.63 -24.17
N GLY A 273 -59.86 19.87 -24.83
CA GLY A 273 -59.74 19.80 -26.29
C GLY A 273 -59.17 18.43 -26.64
N SER A 274 -60.01 17.43 -26.94
CA SER A 274 -60.46 17.05 -28.28
C SER A 274 -59.33 16.96 -29.32
N ARG A 275 -58.88 15.74 -29.62
CA ARG A 275 -59.04 15.13 -30.94
C ARG A 275 -58.77 13.62 -30.87
N ARG A 276 -59.70 12.86 -31.45
CA ARG A 276 -59.67 11.41 -31.70
C ARG A 276 -59.20 11.16 -33.14
N ARG A 277 -58.77 9.91 -33.34
CA ARG A 277 -58.50 9.17 -34.59
C ARG A 277 -57.11 9.37 -35.17
#